data_AF-A0A239XG21-F1
#
_entry.id   AF-A0A239XG21-F1
#
_cell.length_a   1.000
_cell.length_b   1.000
_cell.length_c   1.000
_cell.angle_alpha   90.00
_cell.angle_beta   90.00
_cell.angle_gamma   90.00
#
_symmetry.space_group_name_H-M   'P 1'
#
loop_
_entity.id
_entity.type
_entity.pdbx_description
1 polymer ?
#
loop_
_entity_poly.entity_id
_entity_poly.type
_entity_poly.pdbx_seq_one_letter_code
_entity_poly.pdbx_strand_id
1 'polypeptide(L)'
;MSPNNAKVNQFNDIGGLTTQDDTGTSTAKLVSDWNSKHKDNPSTIDYSGEDVSKRLFDLENGEFDYLIFDKISVETIIKQKSLDLHVTEIKTKDNPNNYIIFADDQEELQKSFNEALEKLQESGKLEKLSKTYLGGDYLTHDNTHR
;
A
#
# COMPACT_ATOMS: atom_id res chain seq x y z
N MET A 1 12.38 -15.45 16.16
CA MET A 1 13.65 -15.49 15.39
C MET A 1 14.37 -14.16 15.63
N SER A 2 15.70 -14.06 15.48
CA SER A 2 16.39 -12.77 15.71
C SER A 2 16.12 -11.78 14.56
N PRO A 3 16.03 -10.46 14.82
CA PRO A 3 15.62 -9.43 13.86
C PRO A 3 16.54 -9.17 12.64
N ASN A 4 17.58 -9.99 12.42
CA ASN A 4 18.62 -9.76 11.39
C ASN A 4 18.58 -10.74 10.18
N ASN A 5 17.49 -11.51 10.00
CA ASN A 5 17.38 -12.49 8.90
C ASN A 5 16.24 -12.17 7.90
N ALA A 6 15.84 -10.90 7.76
CA ALA A 6 14.84 -10.53 6.76
C ALA A 6 15.36 -10.88 5.35
N LYS A 7 14.60 -11.70 4.61
CA LYS A 7 14.91 -12.10 3.23
C LYS A 7 14.93 -10.89 2.27
N VAL A 8 14.19 -9.84 2.62
CA VAL A 8 14.02 -8.61 1.82
C VAL A 8 14.36 -7.39 2.68
N ASN A 9 15.34 -6.59 2.25
CA ASN A 9 15.67 -5.30 2.87
C ASN A 9 15.32 -4.12 1.97
N GLN A 10 15.27 -4.36 0.66
CA GLN A 10 14.91 -3.39 -0.37
C GLN A 10 14.14 -4.09 -1.50
N PHE A 11 13.41 -3.32 -2.30
CA PHE A 11 12.55 -3.85 -3.37
C PHE A 11 13.30 -4.72 -4.39
N ASN A 12 14.59 -4.49 -4.64
CA ASN A 12 15.36 -5.31 -5.58
C ASN A 12 15.73 -6.71 -5.05
N ASP A 13 15.48 -7.03 -3.78
CA ASP A 13 15.79 -8.33 -3.20
C ASP A 13 14.69 -9.38 -3.47
N ILE A 14 13.59 -9.01 -4.17
CA ILE A 14 12.41 -9.88 -4.36
C ILE A 14 12.60 -11.02 -5.38
N GLY A 15 13.72 -11.06 -6.10
CA GLY A 15 13.95 -12.04 -7.16
C GLY A 15 13.93 -13.47 -6.63
N GLY A 16 13.09 -14.33 -7.21
CA GLY A 16 12.92 -15.72 -6.79
C GLY A 16 12.11 -15.91 -5.51
N LEU A 17 11.56 -14.82 -4.94
CA LEU A 17 10.72 -14.85 -3.74
C LEU A 17 9.23 -14.80 -4.09
N THR A 18 8.38 -15.27 -3.16
CA THR A 18 6.92 -15.28 -3.30
C THR A 18 6.25 -14.14 -2.54
N THR A 19 5.17 -13.60 -3.09
CA THR A 19 4.26 -12.64 -2.44
C THR A 19 2.81 -13.04 -2.68
N GLN A 20 1.91 -12.55 -1.85
CA GLN A 20 0.47 -12.57 -2.14
C GLN A 20 -0.02 -11.18 -2.57
N ASP A 21 -0.96 -11.14 -3.50
CA ASP A 21 -1.61 -9.91 -3.96
C ASP A 21 -3.01 -10.21 -4.54
N ASP A 22 -3.66 -9.20 -5.11
CA ASP A 22 -4.89 -9.31 -5.90
C ASP A 22 -4.68 -8.86 -7.34
N THR A 23 -5.48 -9.40 -8.25
CA THR A 23 -5.47 -8.97 -9.65
C THR A 23 -5.96 -7.53 -9.76
N GLY A 24 -5.23 -6.70 -10.52
CA GLY A 24 -5.62 -5.31 -10.80
C GLY A 24 -5.11 -4.28 -9.79
N THR A 25 -4.35 -4.69 -8.77
CA THR A 25 -3.72 -3.76 -7.83
C THR A 25 -2.47 -3.11 -8.43
N SER A 26 -2.14 -1.92 -7.94
CA SER A 26 -0.90 -1.21 -8.30
C SER A 26 0.34 -1.98 -7.84
N THR A 27 0.27 -2.72 -6.73
CA THR A 27 1.36 -3.54 -6.19
C THR A 27 1.62 -4.78 -7.04
N ALA A 28 0.58 -5.46 -7.55
CA ALA A 28 0.74 -6.56 -8.49
C ALA A 28 1.36 -6.08 -9.80
N LYS A 29 0.95 -4.88 -10.27
CA LYS A 29 1.59 -4.23 -11.43
C LYS A 29 3.06 -3.90 -11.16
N LEU A 30 3.40 -3.39 -9.99
CA LEU A 30 4.78 -3.05 -9.61
C LEU A 30 5.69 -4.29 -9.68
N VAL A 31 5.26 -5.42 -9.12
CA VAL A 31 6.02 -6.69 -9.18
C VAL A 31 6.08 -7.22 -10.61
N SER A 32 4.99 -7.12 -11.38
CA SER A 32 4.96 -7.55 -12.79
C SER A 32 5.91 -6.72 -13.67
N ASP A 33 5.96 -5.41 -13.48
CA ASP A 33 6.88 -4.50 -14.17
C ASP A 33 8.34 -4.79 -13.77
N TRP A 34 8.60 -5.11 -12.50
CA TRP A 34 9.91 -5.55 -12.04
C TRP A 34 10.33 -6.87 -12.68
N ASN A 35 9.45 -7.87 -12.70
CA ASN A 35 9.66 -9.18 -13.33
C ASN A 35 9.96 -9.07 -14.83
N SER A 36 9.32 -8.12 -15.53
CA SER A 36 9.57 -7.89 -16.97
C SER A 36 11.04 -7.54 -17.27
N LYS A 37 11.75 -6.98 -16.29
CA LYS A 37 13.16 -6.58 -16.33
C LYS A 37 14.12 -7.62 -15.72
N HIS A 38 13.61 -8.61 -15.00
CA HIS A 38 14.39 -9.64 -14.26
C HIS A 38 13.88 -11.05 -14.60
N LYS A 39 13.88 -11.38 -15.90
CA LYS A 39 13.29 -12.62 -16.42
C LYS A 39 14.03 -13.90 -16.00
N ASP A 40 15.29 -13.76 -15.60
CA ASP A 40 16.17 -14.82 -15.13
C ASP A 40 15.90 -15.23 -13.69
N ASN A 41 15.36 -14.33 -12.87
CA ASN A 41 14.99 -14.60 -11.48
C ASN A 41 13.73 -13.82 -11.06
N PRO A 42 12.56 -14.11 -11.67
CA PRO A 42 11.34 -13.38 -11.38
C PRO A 42 10.83 -13.70 -9.97
N SER A 43 10.12 -12.75 -9.36
CA SER A 43 9.28 -13.01 -8.20
C SER A 43 7.96 -13.66 -8.60
N THR A 44 7.36 -14.46 -7.72
CA THR A 44 6.07 -15.11 -7.94
C THR A 44 4.97 -14.42 -7.13
N ILE A 45 3.85 -14.11 -7.80
CA ILE A 45 2.65 -13.54 -7.16
C ILE A 45 1.59 -14.64 -7.06
N ASP A 46 1.16 -14.93 -5.83
CA ASP A 46 0.00 -15.77 -5.55
C ASP A 46 -1.23 -14.88 -5.34
N TYR A 47 -2.18 -14.95 -6.27
CA TYR A 47 -3.41 -14.18 -6.20
C TYR A 47 -4.39 -14.81 -5.21
N SER A 48 -4.62 -14.16 -4.07
CA SER A 48 -5.28 -14.80 -2.92
C SER A 48 -6.73 -14.35 -2.68
N GLY A 49 -7.10 -13.09 -2.92
CA GLY A 49 -8.40 -12.55 -2.51
C GLY A 49 -8.56 -12.35 -1.00
N GLU A 50 -7.54 -12.69 -0.20
CA GLU A 50 -7.56 -12.61 1.26
C GLU A 50 -7.42 -11.18 1.78
N ASP A 51 -7.90 -10.89 2.98
CA ASP A 51 -7.70 -9.57 3.59
C ASP A 51 -6.24 -9.36 4.03
N VAL A 52 -5.78 -8.10 4.05
CA VAL A 52 -4.40 -7.75 4.39
C VAL A 52 -3.98 -8.25 5.78
N SER A 53 -4.89 -8.35 6.75
CA SER A 53 -4.55 -8.85 8.08
C SER A 53 -4.32 -10.35 8.09
N LYS A 54 -5.02 -11.11 7.24
CA LYS A 54 -4.74 -12.54 7.01
C LYS A 54 -3.41 -12.72 6.29
N ARG A 55 -3.13 -11.94 5.24
CA ARG A 55 -1.86 -11.99 4.51
C ARG A 55 -0.66 -11.70 5.40
N LEU A 56 -0.75 -10.68 6.27
CA LEU A 56 0.34 -10.37 7.22
C LEU A 56 0.58 -11.51 8.23
N PHE A 57 -0.48 -12.19 8.67
CA PHE A 57 -0.34 -13.36 9.55
C PHE A 57 0.31 -14.55 8.82
N ASP A 58 -0.08 -14.79 7.56
CA ASP A 58 0.53 -15.83 6.73
C ASP A 58 2.00 -15.54 6.43
N LEU A 59 2.35 -14.27 6.19
CA LEU A 59 3.74 -13.82 6.04
C LEU A 59 4.56 -14.10 7.30
N GLU A 60 4.03 -13.79 8.49
CA GLU A 60 4.71 -14.08 9.77
C GLU A 60 4.93 -15.59 9.96
N ASN A 61 3.98 -16.41 9.53
CA ASN A 61 4.10 -17.87 9.56
C ASN A 61 4.99 -18.45 8.45
N GLY A 62 5.48 -17.61 7.52
CA GLY A 62 6.40 -18.00 6.46
C GLY A 62 5.75 -18.72 5.28
N GLU A 63 4.45 -18.53 5.06
CA GLU A 63 3.73 -19.08 3.89
C GLU A 63 4.17 -18.43 2.57
N PHE A 64 4.68 -17.21 2.63
CA PHE A 64 5.32 -16.49 1.53
C PHE A 64 6.39 -15.53 2.06
N ASP A 65 7.15 -14.87 1.18
CA ASP A 65 8.41 -14.23 1.55
C ASP A 65 8.31 -12.72 1.82
N TYR A 66 7.39 -12.01 1.17
CA TYR A 66 7.21 -10.56 1.36
C TYR A 66 5.80 -10.10 0.99
N LEU A 67 5.38 -8.93 1.49
CA LEU A 67 4.13 -8.26 1.11
C LEU A 67 4.42 -6.79 0.79
N ILE A 68 3.85 -6.28 -0.31
CA ILE A 68 3.86 -4.84 -0.62
C ILE A 68 2.47 -4.29 -0.33
N PHE A 69 2.39 -3.30 0.56
CA PHE A 69 1.12 -2.69 0.94
C PHE A 69 1.31 -1.27 1.50
N ASP A 70 0.22 -0.54 1.71
CA ASP A 70 0.23 0.77 2.37
C ASP A 70 0.87 0.70 3.77
N LYS A 71 1.85 1.57 4.01
CA LYS A 71 2.65 1.57 5.23
C LYS A 71 1.80 1.77 6.48
N ILE A 72 0.85 2.70 6.44
CA ILE A 72 0.02 3.05 7.61
C ILE A 72 -0.80 1.83 8.02
N SER A 73 -1.40 1.15 7.04
CA SER A 73 -2.18 -0.06 7.25
C SER A 73 -1.33 -1.19 7.83
N VAL A 74 -0.14 -1.43 7.26
CA VAL A 74 0.78 -2.48 7.75
C VAL A 74 1.25 -2.20 9.18
N GLU A 75 1.74 -0.99 9.47
CA GLU A 75 2.21 -0.63 10.81
C GLU A 75 1.08 -0.71 11.85
N THR A 76 -0.14 -0.32 11.47
CA THR A 76 -1.33 -0.42 12.32
C THR A 76 -1.64 -1.87 12.65
N ILE A 77 -1.69 -2.76 11.65
CA ILE A 77 -2.04 -4.17 11.85
C ILE A 77 -0.94 -4.89 12.64
N ILE A 78 0.33 -4.67 12.30
CA ILE A 78 1.49 -5.23 13.03
C ILE A 78 1.37 -4.88 14.52
N LYS A 79 1.11 -3.60 14.84
CA LYS A 79 0.95 -3.15 16.23
C LYS A 79 -0.28 -3.75 16.90
N GLN A 80 -1.42 -3.80 16.22
CA GLN A 80 -2.68 -4.33 16.79
C GLN A 80 -2.60 -5.83 17.07
N LYS A 81 -1.95 -6.59 16.19
CA LYS A 81 -1.85 -8.05 16.27
C LYS A 81 -0.55 -8.54 16.90
N SER A 82 0.36 -7.63 17.23
CA SER A 82 1.68 -7.95 17.81
C SER A 82 2.50 -8.90 16.93
N LEU A 83 2.49 -8.66 15.61
CA LEU A 83 3.27 -9.44 14.64
C LEU A 83 4.75 -9.04 14.69
N ASP A 84 5.65 -10.01 14.56
CA ASP A 84 7.11 -9.81 14.47
C ASP A 84 7.56 -9.71 13.01
N LEU A 85 7.19 -8.61 12.36
CA LEU A 85 7.50 -8.34 10.95
C LEU A 85 8.38 -7.10 10.78
N HIS A 86 9.34 -7.19 9.86
CA HIS A 86 10.16 -6.06 9.43
C HIS A 86 9.46 -5.27 8.32
N VAL A 87 9.42 -3.94 8.45
CA VAL A 87 8.86 -3.02 7.45
C VAL A 87 9.99 -2.19 6.84
N THR A 88 10.08 -2.20 5.51
CA THR A 88 11.00 -1.35 4.74
C THR A 88 10.22 -0.50 3.73
N GLU A 89 10.70 0.72 3.49
CA GLU A 89 10.05 1.64 2.55
C GLU A 89 10.51 1.39 1.12
N ILE A 90 9.56 1.33 0.20
CA ILE A 90 9.87 1.30 -1.23
C ILE A 90 10.05 2.74 -1.72
N LYS A 91 11.28 3.07 -2.12
CA LYS A 91 11.56 4.35 -2.77
C LYS A 91 11.07 4.29 -4.22
N THR A 92 9.90 4.88 -4.48
CA THR A 92 9.38 5.08 -5.83
C THR A 92 9.30 6.56 -6.18
N LYS A 93 9.33 6.86 -7.49
CA LYS A 93 8.97 8.17 -8.03
C LYS A 93 7.45 8.30 -8.28
N ASP A 94 6.73 7.19 -8.16
CA ASP A 94 5.29 7.16 -8.36
C ASP A 94 4.59 7.92 -7.23
N ASN A 95 3.44 8.48 -7.57
CA ASN A 95 2.61 9.20 -6.62
C ASN A 95 1.95 8.20 -5.65
N PRO A 96 2.22 8.28 -4.32
CA PRO A 96 1.65 7.36 -3.34
C PRO A 96 0.23 7.75 -2.90
N ASN A 97 -0.36 8.80 -3.48
CA ASN A 97 -1.66 9.32 -3.06
C ASN A 97 -2.81 8.36 -3.43
N ASN A 98 -3.81 8.33 -2.57
CA ASN A 98 -5.07 7.63 -2.81
C ASN A 98 -6.14 8.60 -3.33
N TYR A 99 -6.97 8.12 -4.26
CA TYR A 99 -8.01 8.92 -4.92
C TYR A 99 -9.35 8.18 -4.93
N ILE A 100 -10.44 8.94 -4.92
CA ILE A 100 -11.77 8.41 -5.25
C ILE A 100 -11.92 8.43 -6.76
N ILE A 101 -12.28 7.29 -7.34
CA ILE A 101 -12.54 7.14 -8.77
C ILE A 101 -14.05 7.23 -9.00
N PHE A 102 -14.44 8.00 -10.00
CA PHE A 102 -15.81 8.14 -10.45
C PHE A 102 -15.96 7.48 -11.82
N ALA A 103 -17.17 7.02 -12.16
CA ALA A 103 -17.46 6.59 -13.52
C ALA A 103 -17.39 7.77 -14.49
N ASP A 104 -17.04 7.51 -15.74
CA ASP A 104 -16.78 8.54 -16.76
C ASP A 104 -17.97 9.50 -16.98
N ASP A 105 -19.20 9.07 -16.70
CA ASP A 105 -20.43 9.86 -16.85
C ASP A 105 -20.84 10.63 -15.59
N GLN A 106 -20.05 10.59 -14.51
CA GLN A 106 -20.34 11.19 -13.20
C GLN A 106 -19.61 12.52 -12.95
N GLU A 107 -19.40 13.33 -13.99
CA GLU A 107 -18.66 14.61 -13.87
C GLU A 107 -19.25 15.56 -12.82
N GLU A 108 -20.58 15.70 -12.75
CA GLU A 108 -21.24 16.58 -11.77
C GLU A 108 -21.04 16.11 -10.33
N LEU A 109 -21.04 14.79 -10.11
CA LEU A 109 -20.79 14.19 -8.80
C LEU A 109 -19.33 14.38 -8.40
N GLN A 110 -18.39 14.13 -9.32
CA GLN A 110 -16.97 14.34 -9.08
C GLN A 110 -16.70 15.80 -8.68
N LYS A 111 -17.26 16.76 -9.42
CA LYS A 111 -17.11 18.19 -9.10
C LYS A 111 -17.66 18.52 -7.72
N SER A 112 -18.88 18.06 -7.41
CA SER A 112 -19.51 18.30 -6.10
C SER A 112 -18.71 17.68 -4.96
N PHE A 113 -18.14 16.49 -5.17
CA PHE A 113 -17.26 15.83 -4.20
C PHE A 113 -15.97 16.63 -3.98
N ASN A 114 -15.32 17.09 -5.05
CA ASN A 114 -14.09 17.87 -4.98
C ASN A 114 -14.31 19.19 -4.22
N GLU A 115 -15.39 19.92 -4.51
CA GLU A 115 -15.74 21.15 -3.77
C GLU A 115 -15.99 20.88 -2.27
N ALA A 116 -16.58 19.74 -1.93
CA ALA A 116 -16.78 19.35 -0.53
C ALA A 116 -15.45 18.97 0.14
N LEU A 117 -14.57 18.27 -0.56
CA LEU A 117 -13.26 17.87 -0.07
C LEU A 117 -12.37 19.08 0.21
N GLU A 118 -12.39 20.11 -0.65
CA GLU A 118 -11.69 21.38 -0.43
C GLU A 118 -12.16 22.06 0.87
N LYS A 119 -13.48 22.20 1.07
CA LYS A 119 -14.05 22.76 2.31
C LYS A 119 -13.65 21.97 3.56
N LEU A 120 -13.56 20.65 3.46
CA LEU A 120 -13.10 19.80 4.57
C LEU A 120 -11.61 20.00 4.88
N GLN A 121 -10.79 20.26 3.87
CA GLN A 121 -9.38 20.57 4.07
C GLN A 121 -9.18 21.98 4.65
N GLU A 122 -9.80 23.00 4.06
CA GLU A 122 -9.69 24.39 4.53
C GLU A 122 -10.15 24.55 5.99
N SER A 123 -11.16 23.78 6.39
CA SER A 123 -11.66 23.79 7.78
C SER A 123 -10.82 22.98 8.76
N GLY A 124 -9.76 22.31 8.32
CA GLY A 124 -8.92 21.41 9.15
C GLY A 124 -9.62 20.12 9.59
N LYS A 125 -10.85 19.86 9.11
CA LYS A 125 -11.59 18.64 9.45
C LYS A 125 -10.91 17.40 8.90
N LEU A 126 -10.36 17.48 7.69
CA LEU A 126 -9.69 16.34 7.06
C LEU A 126 -8.42 15.94 7.83
N GLU A 127 -7.67 16.90 8.37
CA GLU A 127 -6.49 16.65 9.20
C GLU A 127 -6.89 15.95 10.50
N LYS A 128 -7.98 16.41 11.13
CA LYS A 128 -8.54 15.76 12.32
C LYS A 128 -8.96 14.32 12.05
N LEU A 129 -9.57 14.05 10.89
CA LEU A 129 -9.93 12.69 10.48
C LEU A 129 -8.68 11.84 10.27
N SER A 130 -7.67 12.35 9.56
CA SER A 130 -6.39 11.68 9.34
C SER A 130 -5.76 11.28 10.68
N LYS A 131 -5.65 12.20 11.63
CA LYS A 131 -5.10 11.92 12.96
C LYS A 131 -5.93 10.90 13.76
N THR A 132 -7.25 10.96 13.64
CA THR A 132 -8.17 10.08 14.38
C THR A 132 -8.11 8.63 13.87
N TYR A 133 -8.08 8.44 12.56
CA TYR A 133 -8.23 7.12 11.95
C TYR A 133 -6.92 6.52 11.44
N LEU A 134 -5.94 7.35 11.07
CA LEU A 134 -4.64 6.93 10.53
C LEU A 134 -3.49 7.16 11.52
N GLY A 135 -3.73 7.89 12.62
CA GLY A 135 -2.74 8.12 13.67
C GLY A 135 -1.70 9.21 13.37
N GLY A 136 -1.89 10.00 12.31
CA GLY A 136 -0.98 11.06 11.88
C GLY A 136 -1.62 12.04 10.91
N ASP A 137 -0.86 13.03 10.45
CA ASP A 137 -1.27 13.89 9.34
C ASP A 137 -0.67 13.36 8.04
N TYR A 138 -1.54 12.80 7.20
CA TYR A 138 -1.18 12.19 5.91
C TYR A 138 -1.87 12.89 4.74
N LEU A 139 -2.25 14.16 4.91
CA LEU A 139 -2.90 14.91 3.86
C LEU A 139 -1.93 15.28 2.74
N THR A 140 -2.48 15.35 1.53
CA THR A 140 -1.77 15.86 0.36
C THR A 140 -2.02 17.37 0.27
N HIS A 141 -0.94 18.15 0.23
CA HIS A 141 -0.99 19.60 0.09
C HIS A 141 -0.76 20.06 -1.35
N ASP A 142 -0.62 19.11 -2.29
CA ASP A 142 -0.47 19.40 -3.71
C ASP A 142 -1.86 19.42 -4.38
N ASN A 143 -2.22 20.59 -4.90
CA ASN A 143 -3.52 20.84 -5.56
C ASN A 143 -3.49 20.55 -7.06
N THR A 144 -2.37 20.07 -7.62
CA THR A 144 -2.19 19.94 -9.07
C THR A 144 -2.99 18.82 -9.74
N HIS A 145 -3.61 17.92 -8.97
CA HIS A 145 -4.30 16.73 -9.49
C HIS A 145 -5.64 16.41 -8.77
N ARG A 146 -6.37 17.44 -8.32
CA ARG A 146 -7.72 17.27 -7.76
C ARG A 146 -8.80 17.42 -8.80
#